data_AF-A0A0R3MVI6-F1
#
_entry.id   AF-A0A0R3MVI6-F1
#
_cell.length_a   1.000
_cell.length_b   1.000
_cell.length_c   1.000
_cell.angle_alpha   90.00
_cell.angle_beta   90.00
_cell.angle_gamma   90.00
#
_symmetry.space_group_name_H-M   'P 1'
#
loop_
_entity.id
_entity.type
_entity.pdbx_description
1 polymer ?
#
loop_
_entity_poly.entity_id
_entity_poly.type
_entity_poly.pdbx_seq_one_letter_code
_entity_poly.pdbx_strand_id
1 'polypeptide(L)'
;MNKLALILCAIVVWQIGVWVLAPARQPEAPKAPQGDGRAYGPNEKYLVEGRDKQRQSAINALDMPWGSRCSGDDRKQFISGLNEYYYHRNNQTKAYPENFGKAGADYITAQWSTADDRRIDRLTQDAYARGYLKPSDFRGGAEKLVATVVKNERITGKGCQG
;
A
#
# COMPACT_ATOMS: atom_id res chain seq x y z
N MET A 1 -51.48 -14.94 29.18
CA MET A 1 -50.06 -14.78 28.80
C MET A 1 -49.41 -13.78 29.74
N ASN A 2 -48.38 -14.21 30.46
CA ASN A 2 -47.85 -13.49 31.62
C ASN A 2 -46.97 -12.31 31.16
N LYS A 3 -47.32 -11.06 31.54
CA LYS A 3 -46.64 -9.83 31.07
C LYS A 3 -45.13 -9.84 31.34
N LEU A 4 -44.71 -10.56 32.39
CA LEU A 4 -43.30 -10.81 32.74
C LEU A 4 -42.53 -11.61 31.67
N ALA A 5 -43.17 -12.57 31.01
CA ALA A 5 -42.52 -13.38 29.98
C ALA A 5 -42.24 -12.55 28.70
N LEU A 6 -43.14 -11.63 28.36
CA LEU A 6 -42.97 -10.73 27.22
C LEU A 6 -41.85 -9.72 27.44
N ILE A 7 -41.70 -9.20 28.66
CA ILE A 7 -40.62 -8.26 29.02
C ILE A 7 -39.25 -8.97 28.94
N LEU A 8 -39.16 -10.21 29.43
CA LEU A 8 -37.93 -11.00 29.35
C LEU A 8 -37.54 -11.31 27.90
N CYS A 9 -38.49 -11.68 27.05
CA CYS A 9 -38.22 -11.88 25.62
C CYS A 9 -37.72 -10.60 24.94
N ALA A 10 -38.29 -9.43 25.28
CA ALA A 10 -37.86 -8.15 24.71
C ALA A 10 -36.42 -7.78 25.09
N ILE A 11 -36.00 -8.05 26.33
CA ILE A 11 -34.62 -7.79 26.79
C ILE A 11 -33.62 -8.69 26.06
N VAL A 12 -33.95 -9.98 25.88
CA VAL A 12 -33.08 -10.93 25.18
C VAL A 12 -32.94 -10.57 23.70
N VAL A 13 -34.04 -10.22 23.03
CA VAL A 13 -34.00 -9.77 21.62
C VAL A 13 -33.21 -8.47 21.46
N TRP A 14 -33.35 -7.54 22.41
CA TRP A 14 -32.58 -6.29 22.40
C TRP A 14 -31.07 -6.53 22.58
N GLN A 15 -30.68 -7.41 23.50
CA GLN A 15 -29.27 -7.78 23.70
C GLN A 15 -28.66 -8.42 22.45
N ILE A 16 -29.39 -9.31 21.77
CA ILE A 16 -28.92 -9.96 20.53
C ILE A 16 -28.82 -8.94 19.38
N GLY A 17 -29.80 -8.05 19.26
CA GLY A 17 -29.81 -7.02 18.21
C GLY A 17 -28.59 -6.09 18.28
N VAL A 18 -28.13 -5.75 19.48
CA VAL A 18 -26.93 -4.90 19.67
C VAL A 18 -25.66 -5.58 19.17
N TRP A 19 -25.53 -6.90 19.27
CA TRP A 19 -24.34 -7.62 18.79
C TRP A 19 -24.35 -7.89 17.28
N VAL A 20 -25.52 -8.12 16.68
CA VAL A 20 -25.64 -8.41 15.22
C VAL A 20 -25.55 -7.13 14.38
N LEU A 21 -25.97 -5.99 14.93
CA LEU A 21 -25.94 -4.68 14.25
C LEU A 21 -24.79 -3.77 14.71
N ALA A 22 -23.94 -4.23 15.63
CA ALA A 22 -22.70 -3.52 15.91
C ALA A 22 -21.86 -3.49 14.62
N PRO A 23 -21.54 -2.30 14.06
CA PRO A 23 -20.63 -2.23 12.94
C PRO A 23 -19.33 -2.91 13.39
N ALA A 24 -18.87 -3.89 12.61
CA ALA A 24 -17.59 -4.53 12.85
C ALA A 24 -16.56 -3.43 13.10
N ARG A 25 -15.95 -3.42 14.29
CA ARG A 25 -14.83 -2.50 14.57
C ARG A 25 -13.86 -2.69 13.42
N GLN A 26 -13.72 -1.67 12.59
CA GLN A 26 -12.68 -1.66 11.59
C GLN A 26 -11.39 -1.98 12.35
N PRO A 27 -10.58 -2.97 11.90
CA PRO A 27 -9.30 -3.21 12.52
C PRO A 27 -8.58 -1.87 12.58
N GLU A 28 -8.30 -1.38 13.79
CA GLU A 28 -7.56 -0.14 13.95
C GLU A 28 -6.31 -0.27 13.10
N ALA A 29 -6.14 0.65 12.14
CA ALA A 29 -4.93 0.70 11.35
C ALA A 29 -3.75 0.68 12.33
N PRO A 30 -2.74 -0.19 12.13
CA PRO A 30 -1.61 -0.26 13.03
C PRO A 30 -1.09 1.15 13.29
N LYS A 31 -1.17 1.62 14.54
CA LYS A 31 -0.62 2.92 14.91
C LYS A 31 0.85 2.89 14.48
N ALA A 32 1.23 3.84 13.62
CA ALA A 32 2.62 4.02 13.24
C ALA A 32 3.46 4.02 14.52
N PRO A 33 4.54 3.24 14.62
CA PRO A 33 5.35 3.19 15.82
C PRO A 33 5.78 4.61 16.19
N GLN A 34 5.35 5.08 17.36
CA GLN A 34 5.56 6.45 17.85
C GLN A 34 6.99 6.72 18.33
N GLY A 35 7.97 5.99 17.79
CA GLY A 35 9.38 6.24 18.02
C GLY A 35 9.95 7.11 16.90
N ASP A 36 10.88 7.99 17.23
CA ASP A 36 11.67 8.80 16.29
C ASP A 36 12.62 7.98 15.39
N GLY A 37 12.40 6.66 15.30
CA GLY A 37 13.18 5.73 14.51
C GLY A 37 14.52 5.33 15.13
N ARG A 38 14.98 5.95 16.23
CA ARG A 38 16.31 5.67 16.81
C ARG A 38 16.54 4.20 17.19
N ALA A 39 15.47 3.47 17.50
CA ALA A 39 15.51 2.05 17.79
C ALA A 39 15.97 1.18 16.60
N TYR A 40 15.88 1.71 15.37
CA TYR A 40 16.25 1.03 14.12
C TYR A 40 17.56 1.56 13.51
N GLY A 41 18.34 2.30 14.32
CA GLY A 41 19.67 2.78 13.97
C GLY A 41 19.76 4.31 13.85
N PRO A 42 20.98 4.88 13.89
CA PRO A 42 21.20 6.32 13.87
C PRO A 42 20.74 6.99 12.57
N ASN A 43 20.59 6.20 11.49
CA ASN A 43 20.24 6.68 10.16
C ASN A 43 18.74 6.62 9.86
N GLU A 44 17.90 6.09 10.76
CA GLU A 44 16.48 5.87 10.47
C GLU A 44 15.76 7.16 10.06
N LYS A 45 16.09 8.30 10.67
CA LYS A 45 15.53 9.60 10.28
C LYS A 45 15.72 9.92 8.79
N TYR A 46 16.90 9.59 8.23
CA TYR A 46 17.20 9.82 6.82
C TYR A 46 16.48 8.81 5.92
N LEU A 47 16.20 7.60 6.44
CA LEU A 47 15.41 6.60 5.74
C LEU A 47 13.93 6.99 5.69
N VAL A 48 13.38 7.56 6.76
CA VAL A 48 12.02 8.14 6.78
C VAL A 48 11.89 9.22 5.70
N GLU A 49 12.79 10.22 5.70
CA GLU A 49 12.80 11.27 4.66
C GLU A 49 13.01 10.69 3.25
N GLY A 50 13.84 9.65 3.14
CA GLY A 50 14.06 8.92 1.90
C GLY A 50 12.77 8.28 1.36
N ARG A 51 11.96 7.66 2.24
CA ARG A 51 10.67 7.09 1.87
C ARG A 51 9.70 8.15 1.35
N ASP A 52 9.67 9.32 1.97
CA ASP A 52 8.81 10.41 1.51
C ASP A 52 9.24 10.95 0.13
N LYS A 53 10.55 11.08 -0.10
CA LYS A 53 11.07 11.42 -1.44
C LYS A 53 10.74 10.36 -2.48
N GLN A 54 10.81 9.08 -2.12
CA GLN A 54 10.46 7.97 -3.00
C GLN A 54 8.96 8.00 -3.36
N ARG A 55 8.08 8.28 -2.39
CA ARG A 55 6.65 8.48 -2.64
C ARG A 55 6.39 9.64 -3.57
N GLN A 56 7.00 10.79 -3.30
CA GLN A 56 6.83 11.98 -4.14
C GLN A 56 7.28 11.72 -5.58
N SER A 57 8.42 11.03 -5.76
CA SER A 57 8.91 10.64 -7.08
C SER A 57 7.92 9.72 -7.81
N ALA A 58 7.40 8.69 -7.13
CA ALA A 58 6.40 7.79 -7.70
C ALA A 58 5.09 8.51 -8.06
N ILE A 59 4.60 9.41 -7.19
CA ILE A 59 3.40 10.21 -7.46
C ILE A 59 3.63 11.11 -8.67
N ASN A 60 4.78 11.81 -8.74
CA ASN A 60 5.11 12.65 -9.88
C ASN A 60 5.14 11.86 -11.19
N ALA A 61 5.71 10.65 -11.18
CA ALA A 61 5.68 9.74 -12.33
C ALA A 61 4.24 9.35 -12.70
N LEU A 62 3.41 9.01 -11.71
CA LEU A 62 2.01 8.61 -11.91
C LEU A 62 1.08 9.75 -12.30
N ASP A 63 1.48 11.01 -12.07
CA ASP A 63 0.75 12.21 -12.47
C ASP A 63 1.17 12.70 -13.86
N MET A 64 2.20 12.11 -14.50
CA MET A 64 2.60 12.44 -15.87
C MET A 64 1.45 12.21 -16.87
N PRO A 65 1.32 13.01 -17.95
CA PRO A 65 0.30 12.80 -18.98
C PRO A 65 0.36 11.38 -19.56
N TRP A 66 -0.79 10.73 -19.76
CA TRP A 66 -0.83 9.34 -20.22
C TRP A 66 -0.04 9.09 -21.51
N GLY A 67 -0.14 10.00 -22.49
CA GLY A 67 0.55 9.86 -23.78
C GLY A 67 2.08 9.89 -23.69
N SER A 68 2.66 10.54 -22.68
CA SER A 68 4.13 10.61 -22.54
C SER A 68 4.73 9.34 -21.93
N ARG A 69 3.91 8.46 -21.35
CA ARG A 69 4.39 7.28 -20.60
C ARG A 69 4.86 6.12 -21.47
N CYS A 70 4.87 6.24 -22.80
CA CYS A 70 5.09 5.11 -23.71
C CYS A 70 6.41 5.12 -24.46
N SER A 71 7.05 6.28 -24.66
CA SER A 71 8.31 6.37 -25.41
C SER A 71 9.26 7.44 -24.88
N GLY A 72 10.50 7.40 -25.36
CA GLY A 72 11.49 8.43 -25.08
C GLY A 72 11.94 8.52 -23.62
N ASP A 73 12.37 9.71 -23.23
CA ASP A 73 12.87 9.98 -21.89
C ASP A 73 11.74 10.05 -20.86
N ASP A 74 10.55 10.48 -21.26
CA ASP A 74 9.36 10.47 -20.40
C ASP A 74 8.98 9.06 -19.95
N ARG A 75 9.04 8.07 -20.85
CA ARG A 75 8.88 6.65 -20.50
C ARG A 75 9.90 6.19 -19.48
N LYS A 76 11.17 6.55 -19.67
CA LYS A 76 12.25 6.17 -18.75
C LYS A 76 12.02 6.79 -17.39
N GLN A 77 11.63 8.07 -17.33
CA GLN A 77 11.33 8.77 -16.09
C GLN A 77 10.13 8.15 -15.37
N PHE A 78 9.07 7.84 -16.12
CA PHE A 78 7.88 7.18 -15.58
C PHE A 78 8.22 5.83 -14.93
N ILE A 79 8.94 4.96 -15.63
CA ILE A 79 9.34 3.66 -15.09
C ILE A 79 10.37 3.79 -13.97
N SER A 80 11.33 4.70 -14.09
CA SER A 80 12.36 4.92 -13.07
C SER A 80 11.75 5.38 -11.75
N GLY A 81 10.83 6.34 -11.76
CA GLY A 81 10.16 6.85 -10.55
C GLY A 81 9.41 5.75 -9.79
N LEU A 82 8.68 4.89 -10.52
CA LEU A 82 8.01 3.75 -9.92
C LEU A 82 8.99 2.64 -9.50
N ASN A 83 10.02 2.39 -10.28
CA ASN A 83 11.04 1.38 -9.98
C ASN A 83 11.77 1.70 -8.67
N GLU A 84 12.21 2.94 -8.49
CA GLU A 84 12.87 3.38 -7.26
C GLU A 84 11.98 3.16 -6.02
N TYR A 85 10.72 3.57 -6.10
CA TYR A 85 9.76 3.36 -5.01
C TYR A 85 9.59 1.88 -4.65
N TYR A 86 9.29 1.04 -5.64
CA TYR A 86 9.03 -0.38 -5.38
C TYR A 86 10.30 -1.16 -5.03
N TYR A 87 11.46 -0.77 -5.55
CA TYR A 87 12.76 -1.33 -5.19
C TYR A 87 13.06 -1.10 -3.71
N HIS A 88 12.97 0.15 -3.26
CA HIS A 88 13.25 0.49 -1.86
C HIS A 88 12.23 -0.10 -0.89
N ARG A 89 10.93 -0.11 -1.25
CA ARG A 89 9.89 -0.77 -0.46
C ARG A 89 10.18 -2.25 -0.28
N ASN A 90 10.49 -2.97 -1.36
CA ASN A 90 10.83 -4.39 -1.32
C ASN A 90 12.08 -4.65 -0.47
N ASN A 91 13.14 -3.86 -0.65
CA ASN A 91 14.39 -4.06 0.08
C ASN A 91 14.24 -3.82 1.58
N GLN A 92 13.58 -2.73 1.97
CA GLN A 92 13.36 -2.44 3.39
C GLN A 92 12.41 -3.47 4.03
N THR A 93 11.39 -3.92 3.31
CA THR A 93 10.48 -4.97 3.79
C THR A 93 11.19 -6.30 4.07
N LYS A 94 12.33 -6.57 3.42
CA LYS A 94 13.18 -7.74 3.71
C LYS A 94 14.21 -7.47 4.82
N ALA A 95 14.91 -6.35 4.70
CA ALA A 95 16.04 -6.03 5.57
C ALA A 95 15.63 -5.75 7.03
N TYR A 96 14.48 -5.11 7.28
CA TYR A 96 14.08 -4.79 8.65
C TYR A 96 13.73 -6.03 9.48
N PRO A 97 12.94 -7.01 8.97
CA PRO A 97 12.78 -8.28 9.64
C PRO A 97 14.09 -9.03 9.89
N GLU A 98 15.00 -9.03 8.91
CA GLU A 98 16.30 -9.71 9.03
C GLU A 98 17.16 -9.11 10.14
N ASN A 99 17.17 -7.78 10.28
CA ASN A 99 18.03 -7.08 11.24
C ASN A 99 17.39 -6.89 12.64
N PHE A 100 16.06 -6.78 12.72
CA PHE A 100 15.35 -6.38 13.94
C PHE A 100 14.19 -7.32 14.30
N GLY A 101 14.08 -8.46 13.63
CA GLY A 101 13.06 -9.47 13.88
C GLY A 101 11.63 -8.95 13.70
N LYS A 102 10.69 -9.47 14.49
CA LYS A 102 9.27 -9.12 14.39
C LYS A 102 9.02 -7.63 14.57
N ALA A 103 9.72 -6.97 15.49
CA ALA A 103 9.55 -5.53 15.73
C ALA A 103 9.91 -4.71 14.48
N GLY A 104 11.01 -5.04 13.80
CA GLY A 104 11.37 -4.44 12.51
C GLY A 104 10.34 -4.72 11.41
N ALA A 105 9.82 -5.94 11.35
CA ALA A 105 8.79 -6.32 10.39
C ALA A 105 7.51 -5.49 10.58
N ASP A 106 7.02 -5.37 11.81
CA ASP A 106 5.84 -4.59 12.14
C ASP A 106 6.07 -3.10 11.84
N TYR A 107 7.25 -2.57 12.20
CA TYR A 107 7.62 -1.18 11.94
C TYR A 107 7.63 -0.86 10.45
N ILE A 108 8.36 -1.64 9.65
CA ILE A 108 8.52 -1.32 8.23
C ILE A 108 7.23 -1.52 7.45
N THR A 109 6.40 -2.47 7.88
CA THR A 109 5.04 -2.65 7.34
C THR A 109 4.21 -1.40 7.57
N ALA A 110 4.21 -0.84 8.79
CA ALA A 110 3.49 0.40 9.09
C ALA A 110 4.06 1.58 8.28
N GLN A 111 5.38 1.68 8.14
CA GLN A 111 6.03 2.72 7.36
C GLN A 111 5.64 2.69 5.88
N TRP A 112 5.33 1.53 5.29
CA TRP A 112 4.89 1.39 3.89
C TRP A 112 3.38 1.19 3.70
N SER A 113 2.60 1.51 4.73
CA SER A 113 1.13 1.37 4.72
C SER A 113 0.41 2.72 4.86
N THR A 114 1.04 3.80 4.38
CA THR A 114 0.46 5.15 4.44
C THR A 114 -0.66 5.33 3.42
N ALA A 115 -1.35 6.47 3.48
CA ALA A 115 -2.36 6.83 2.47
C ALA A 115 -1.75 6.98 1.07
N ASP A 116 -0.53 7.53 0.98
CA ASP A 116 0.18 7.70 -0.28
C ASP A 116 0.62 6.36 -0.85
N ASP A 117 1.07 5.41 -0.03
CA ASP A 117 1.40 4.06 -0.49
C ASP A 117 0.17 3.39 -1.12
N ARG A 118 -1.01 3.51 -0.49
CA ARG A 118 -2.27 3.03 -1.06
C ARG A 118 -2.68 3.77 -2.34
N ARG A 119 -2.37 5.07 -2.45
CA ARG A 119 -2.62 5.85 -3.67
C ARG A 119 -1.71 5.38 -4.81
N ILE A 120 -0.42 5.20 -4.55
CA ILE A 120 0.56 4.72 -5.52
C ILE A 120 0.19 3.33 -6.02
N ASP A 121 -0.19 2.40 -5.13
CA ASP A 121 -0.61 1.06 -5.51
C ASP A 121 -1.83 1.10 -6.45
N ARG A 122 -2.87 1.89 -6.12
CA ARG A 122 -4.06 2.06 -6.98
C ARG A 122 -3.76 2.69 -8.34
N LEU A 123 -2.93 3.72 -8.38
CA LEU A 123 -2.56 4.37 -9.64
C LEU A 123 -1.66 3.47 -10.49
N THR A 124 -0.83 2.64 -9.86
CA THR A 124 -0.04 1.61 -10.56
C THR A 124 -0.95 0.55 -11.18
N GLN A 125 -1.98 0.11 -10.44
CA GLN A 125 -3.02 -0.80 -10.95
C GLN A 125 -3.75 -0.20 -12.16
N ASP A 126 -4.17 1.07 -12.09
CA ASP A 126 -4.82 1.76 -13.22
C ASP A 126 -3.89 1.86 -14.44
N ALA A 127 -2.62 2.23 -14.22
CA ALA A 127 -1.64 2.30 -15.30
C ALA A 127 -1.35 0.92 -15.93
N TYR A 128 -1.33 -0.15 -15.13
CA TYR A 128 -1.21 -1.52 -15.62
C TYR A 128 -2.45 -1.93 -16.42
N ALA A 129 -3.65 -1.74 -15.87
CA ALA A 129 -4.91 -2.10 -16.52
C ALA A 129 -5.06 -1.39 -17.87
N ARG A 130 -4.63 -0.14 -17.97
CA ARG A 130 -4.64 0.63 -19.23
C ARG A 130 -3.54 0.24 -20.22
N GLY A 131 -2.59 -0.62 -19.82
CA GLY A 131 -1.50 -1.09 -20.68
C GLY A 131 -0.33 -0.12 -20.82
N TYR A 132 -0.08 0.72 -19.80
CA TYR A 132 1.06 1.64 -19.76
C TYR A 132 2.29 1.08 -19.04
N LEU A 133 2.15 -0.02 -18.30
CA LEU A 133 3.26 -0.71 -17.65
C LEU A 133 2.97 -2.20 -17.54
N LYS A 134 4.03 -2.98 -17.35
CA LYS A 134 3.99 -4.41 -17.02
C LYS A 134 5.09 -4.72 -16.00
N PRO A 135 4.95 -5.76 -15.16
CA PRO A 135 5.96 -6.11 -14.16
C PRO A 135 7.38 -6.25 -14.72
N SER A 136 7.54 -6.75 -15.95
CA SER A 136 8.85 -6.91 -16.60
C SER A 136 9.54 -5.59 -16.97
N ASP A 137 8.87 -4.45 -16.84
CA ASP A 137 9.49 -3.13 -17.04
C ASP A 137 10.39 -2.73 -15.85
N PHE A 138 10.23 -3.42 -14.72
CA PHE A 138 10.89 -3.13 -13.45
C PHE A 138 12.08 -4.07 -13.20
N ARG A 139 13.01 -3.66 -12.32
CA ARG A 139 14.25 -4.40 -12.02
C ARG A 139 14.55 -4.43 -10.52
N GLY A 140 15.59 -5.15 -10.11
CA GLY A 140 16.08 -5.14 -8.72
C GLY A 140 15.11 -5.69 -7.67
N GLY A 141 14.09 -6.45 -8.08
CA GLY A 141 13.04 -6.94 -7.19
C GLY A 141 11.80 -6.06 -7.10
N ALA A 142 11.81 -4.85 -7.68
CA ALA A 142 10.60 -4.04 -7.87
C ALA A 142 9.55 -4.80 -8.70
N GLU A 143 9.99 -5.56 -9.72
CA GLU A 143 9.15 -6.45 -10.53
C GLU A 143 8.23 -7.34 -9.68
N LYS A 144 8.77 -8.00 -8.65
CA LYS A 144 8.01 -8.93 -7.81
C LYS A 144 6.92 -8.21 -7.02
N LEU A 145 7.24 -7.01 -6.52
CA LEU A 145 6.28 -6.22 -5.75
C LEU A 145 5.18 -5.68 -6.67
N VAL A 146 5.56 -5.14 -7.84
CA VAL A 146 4.60 -4.68 -8.85
C VAL A 146 3.69 -5.82 -9.31
N ALA A 147 4.25 -7.00 -9.61
CA ALA A 147 3.47 -8.19 -9.95
C ALA A 147 2.45 -8.55 -8.87
N THR A 148 2.82 -8.38 -7.59
CA THR A 148 1.90 -8.61 -6.46
C THR A 148 0.80 -7.54 -6.40
N VAL A 149 1.14 -6.28 -6.63
CA VAL A 149 0.19 -5.15 -6.65
C VAL A 149 -0.86 -5.33 -7.75
N VAL A 150 -0.45 -5.78 -8.94
CA VAL A 150 -1.33 -5.88 -10.12
C VAL A 150 -1.90 -7.28 -10.35
N LYS A 151 -1.66 -8.25 -9.45
CA LYS A 151 -1.99 -9.67 -9.67
C LYS A 151 -3.48 -9.95 -9.97
N ASN A 152 -4.37 -9.09 -9.48
CA ASN A 152 -5.82 -9.22 -9.65
C ASN A 152 -6.37 -8.29 -10.73
N GLU A 153 -5.51 -7.50 -11.37
CA GLU A 153 -5.89 -6.57 -12.41
C GLU A 153 -5.88 -7.24 -13.77
N ARG A 154 -6.80 -6.83 -14.65
CA ARG A 154 -6.82 -7.25 -16.05
C ARG A 154 -6.46 -6.08 -16.93
N ILE A 155 -5.67 -6.35 -17.96
CA ILE A 155 -5.37 -5.37 -19.00
C ILE A 155 -6.65 -5.16 -19.84
N THR A 156 -7.16 -3.94 -19.81
CA THR A 156 -8.35 -3.49 -20.56
C THR A 156 -8.00 -2.46 -21.64
N GLY A 157 -6.85 -1.80 -21.52
CA GLY A 157 -6.38 -0.79 -22.46
C GLY A 157 -5.20 -1.23 -23.34
N LYS A 158 -4.93 -0.42 -24.37
CA LYS A 158 -3.81 -0.58 -25.32
C LYS A 158 -2.80 0.58 -25.22
N GLY A 159 -2.59 1.11 -24.01
CA GLY A 159 -1.91 2.39 -23.75
C GLY A 159 -0.61 2.59 -24.54
N CYS A 160 0.32 1.64 -24.47
CA CYS A 160 1.58 1.69 -25.21
C CYS A 160 1.68 0.72 -26.40
N GLN A 161 0.55 0.32 -26.98
CA GLN A 161 0.50 -0.52 -28.19
C GLN A 161 0.18 0.29 -29.47
N GLY A 162 0.27 1.62 -29.39
CA GLY A 162 0.09 2.55 -30.52
C GLY A 162 1.35 2.71 -31.36
#